data_AF-A0A482ZNL3-F1
#
_entry.id   AF-A0A482ZNL3-F1
#
_cell.length_a   1.000
_cell.length_b   1.000
_cell.length_c   1.000
_cell.angle_alpha   90.00
_cell.angle_beta   90.00
_cell.angle_gamma   90.00
#
_symmetry.space_group_name_H-M   'P 1'
#
loop_
_entity.id
_entity.type
_entity.pdbx_description
1 polymer ?
#
loop_
_entity_poly.entity_id
_entity_poly.type
_entity_poly.pdbx_seq_one_letter_code
_entity_poly.pdbx_strand_id
1 'polypeptide(L)'
;MNSDTEIVAYSDETTLPFPTIRHNKCELLVQNGRKRCQDCSYYRHCLRSMLSQKKTANSMTSSRVDPSSHVNYRFLTDEEKDTRLHHLHQQVRATNRKLDGLTKKLEEIAKIQGSKLDKNMDEDMRNIMRENAQVISDTHPAGSFARVFWEQQLQASSQCDARQMRWLPAMIKWCLYLRHRLV
;
A
#
# COMPACT_ATOMS: atom_id res chain seq x y z
N MET A 1 18.40 22.74 -1.88
CA MET A 1 19.24 21.94 -0.96
C MET A 1 18.59 21.99 0.40
N ASN A 2 17.69 21.04 0.68
CA ASN A 2 17.08 20.93 2.00
C ASN A 2 18.10 20.23 2.90
N SER A 3 18.72 20.99 3.79
CA SER A 3 19.49 20.42 4.89
C SER A 3 18.49 19.62 5.73
N ASP A 4 18.64 18.29 5.71
CA ASP A 4 17.93 17.38 6.60
C ASP A 4 18.24 17.78 8.04
N THR A 5 17.36 18.61 8.59
CA THR A 5 17.37 19.00 9.98
C THR A 5 16.81 17.84 10.78
N GLU A 6 17.63 16.83 10.98
CA GLU A 6 17.32 15.75 11.88
C GLU A 6 17.18 16.35 13.28
N ILE A 7 15.93 16.47 13.76
CA ILE A 7 15.65 16.96 15.12
C ILE A 7 16.02 15.82 16.07
N VAL A 8 17.27 15.79 16.52
CA VAL A 8 17.75 14.84 17.51
C VAL A 8 17.42 15.37 18.91
N ALA A 9 16.66 14.59 19.69
CA ALA A 9 16.46 14.86 21.11
C ALA A 9 17.63 14.27 21.91
N TYR A 10 18.26 15.07 22.77
CA TYR A 10 19.31 14.62 23.68
C TYR A 10 19.00 15.01 25.13
N SER A 11 19.52 14.21 26.07
CA SER A 11 19.52 14.52 27.51
C SER A 11 20.82 15.26 27.81
N ASP A 12 20.74 16.49 28.29
CA ASP A 12 21.91 17.24 28.74
C ASP A 12 22.06 17.06 30.25
N GLU A 13 22.94 16.12 30.64
CA GLU A 13 23.21 15.75 32.03
C GLU A 13 24.49 16.39 32.57
N THR A 14 25.33 16.97 31.71
CA THR A 14 26.68 17.43 32.07
C THR A 14 26.80 18.94 32.21
N THR A 15 25.97 19.73 31.53
CA THR A 15 26.13 21.20 31.51
C THR A 15 25.11 21.96 32.35
N LEU A 16 24.05 21.28 32.82
CA LEU A 16 22.96 21.91 33.56
C LEU A 16 22.71 21.22 34.90
N PRO A 17 22.32 21.97 35.95
CA PRO A 17 22.02 21.41 37.26
C PRO A 17 20.81 20.47 37.27
N PHE A 18 20.02 20.43 36.19
CA PHE A 18 18.89 19.51 36.01
C PHE A 18 18.86 18.95 34.59
N PRO A 19 18.70 17.63 34.40
CA PRO A 19 18.60 17.03 33.09
C PRO A 19 17.39 17.55 32.34
N THR A 20 17.61 18.04 31.11
CA THR A 20 16.53 18.51 30.25
C THR A 20 16.69 17.98 28.84
N ILE A 21 15.54 17.77 28.19
CA ILE A 21 15.48 17.29 26.81
C ILE A 21 15.42 18.50 25.89
N ARG A 22 16.38 18.60 24.98
CA ARG A 22 16.53 19.70 24.03
C ARG A 22 16.60 19.16 22.61
N HIS A 23 16.22 19.99 21.63
CA HIS A 23 16.55 19.75 20.23
C HIS A 23 18.00 20.21 19.96
N ASN A 24 18.65 19.61 18.96
CA ASN A 24 20.04 19.92 18.56
C ASN A 24 20.34 21.39 18.26
N LYS A 25 19.36 22.15 17.76
CA LYS A 25 19.50 23.60 17.51
C LYS A 25 19.21 24.50 18.71
N CYS A 26 19.02 23.94 19.91
CA CYS A 26 18.65 24.73 21.08
C CYS A 26 19.90 25.37 21.68
N GLU A 27 19.93 26.70 21.73
CA GLU A 27 20.96 27.40 22.48
C GLU A 27 20.85 27.08 23.98
N LEU A 28 22.00 26.82 24.61
CA LEU A 28 22.10 26.52 26.05
C LEU A 28 21.58 27.70 26.88
N LEU A 29 21.96 28.91 26.48
CA LEU A 29 21.55 30.18 27.09
C LEU A 29 20.32 30.72 26.36
N VAL A 30 19.14 30.45 26.92
CA VAL A 30 17.90 30.99 26.37
C VAL A 30 17.75 32.42 26.88
N GLN A 31 17.61 33.37 25.95
CA GLN A 31 17.33 34.76 26.30
C GLN A 31 16.05 34.83 27.17
N ASN A 32 16.03 35.75 28.14
CA ASN A 32 14.90 36.01 29.07
C ASN A 32 14.73 35.02 30.26
N GLY A 33 15.79 34.37 30.72
CA GLY A 33 15.76 33.57 31.97
C GLY A 33 14.85 32.34 31.92
N ARG A 34 14.36 31.96 30.73
CA ARG A 34 13.56 30.75 30.54
C ARG A 34 14.46 29.52 30.60
N LYS A 35 13.96 28.43 31.19
CA LYS A 35 14.70 27.17 31.26
C LYS A 35 14.91 26.49 29.89
N ARG A 36 14.12 26.86 28.86
CA ARG A 36 14.08 26.23 27.53
C ARG A 36 13.67 27.24 26.45
N CYS A 37 14.14 27.06 25.21
CA CYS A 37 13.67 27.83 24.07
C CYS A 37 12.21 27.49 23.72
N GLN A 38 11.60 28.31 22.87
CA GLN A 38 10.20 28.17 22.47
C GLN A 38 9.93 26.82 21.79
N ASP A 39 10.80 26.38 20.89
CA ASP A 39 10.67 25.11 20.18
C ASP A 39 10.81 23.89 21.12
N CYS A 40 11.78 23.91 22.05
CA CYS A 40 11.91 22.88 23.08
C CYS A 40 10.70 22.80 24.01
N SER A 41 10.03 23.93 24.23
CA SER A 41 8.82 23.99 25.05
C SER A 41 7.62 23.45 24.28
N TYR A 42 7.45 23.87 23.02
CA TYR A 42 6.34 23.47 22.16
C TYR A 42 6.40 21.98 21.81
N TYR A 43 7.54 21.48 21.33
CA TYR A 43 7.71 20.08 20.94
C TYR A 43 8.07 19.14 22.09
N ARG A 44 7.88 19.55 23.35
CA ARG A 44 8.36 18.80 24.51
C ARG A 44 7.81 17.38 24.60
N HIS A 45 6.53 17.20 24.27
CA HIS A 45 5.91 15.89 24.23
C HIS A 45 6.56 14.98 23.17
N CYS A 46 6.77 15.50 21.96
CA CYS A 46 7.45 14.79 20.87
C CYS A 46 8.90 14.45 21.23
N LEU A 47 9.65 15.41 21.79
CA LEU A 47 11.03 15.21 22.23
C LEU A 47 11.14 14.13 23.32
N ARG A 48 10.20 14.08 24.26
CA ARG A 48 10.11 13.02 25.28
C ARG A 48 9.84 11.66 24.65
N SER A 49 8.87 11.57 23.74
CA SER A 49 8.55 10.32 23.04
C SER A 49 9.76 9.81 22.25
N MET A 50 10.45 10.68 21.52
CA MET A 50 11.65 10.30 20.76
C MET A 50 12.79 9.83 21.67
N LEU A 51 13.04 10.51 22.80
CA LEU A 51 14.09 10.09 23.74
C LEU A 51 13.74 8.75 24.41
N SER A 52 12.47 8.54 24.77
CA SER A 52 12.01 7.26 25.32
C SER A 52 12.22 6.12 24.33
N GLN A 53 11.81 6.32 23.07
CA GLN A 53 11.99 5.32 22.01
C GLN A 53 13.46 5.05 21.71
N LYS A 54 14.32 6.08 21.70
CA LYS A 54 15.77 5.92 21.53
C LYS A 54 16.41 5.14 22.69
N LYS A 55 15.98 5.39 23.93
CA LYS A 55 16.45 4.61 25.10
C LYS A 55 16.02 3.14 25.01
N THR A 56 14.79 2.88 24.58
CA THR A 56 14.30 1.51 24.34
C THR A 56 15.11 0.83 23.23
N ALA A 57 15.36 1.52 22.10
CA ALA A 57 16.17 0.98 21.00
C ALA A 57 17.60 0.65 21.44
N ASN A 58 18.26 1.53 22.19
CA ASN A 58 19.61 1.32 22.69
C ASN A 58 19.70 0.22 23.77
N SER A 59 18.64 0.04 24.56
CA SER A 59 18.58 -0.99 25.62
C SER A 59 18.24 -2.39 25.10
N MET A 60 17.69 -2.52 23.88
CA MET A 60 17.22 -3.79 23.30
C MET A 60 18.27 -4.53 22.44
N THR A 61 19.55 -4.17 22.54
CA THR A 61 20.66 -4.88 21.87
C THR A 61 20.80 -6.37 22.26
N SER A 62 20.06 -6.87 23.26
CA SER A 62 20.09 -8.28 23.69
C SER A 62 18.84 -9.12 23.32
N SER A 63 17.82 -8.56 22.66
CA SER A 63 16.69 -9.33 22.13
C SER A 63 16.14 -8.65 20.89
N ARG A 64 16.72 -9.04 19.75
CA ARG A 64 16.29 -8.62 18.41
C ARG A 64 14.91 -9.22 18.12
N VAL A 65 13.87 -8.46 18.46
CA VAL A 65 12.53 -8.70 17.93
C VAL A 65 12.58 -8.31 16.45
N ASP A 66 12.05 -9.21 15.62
CA ASP A 66 11.83 -9.04 14.18
C ASP A 66 11.45 -7.58 13.87
N PRO A 67 12.13 -6.89 12.93
CA PRO A 67 11.82 -5.51 12.55
C PRO A 67 10.42 -5.46 11.94
N SER A 68 9.45 -5.42 12.85
CA SER A 68 8.03 -5.23 12.62
C SER A 68 7.87 -4.15 11.57
N SER A 69 7.07 -4.47 10.55
CA SER A 69 6.72 -3.60 9.43
C SER A 69 6.08 -2.26 9.86
N HIS A 70 5.83 -2.05 11.15
CA HIS A 70 5.26 -0.84 11.71
C HIS A 70 6.29 0.11 12.37
N VAL A 71 7.57 -0.27 12.46
CA VAL A 71 8.60 0.66 12.94
C VAL A 71 8.85 1.74 11.89
N ASN A 72 8.81 3.01 12.32
CA ASN A 72 9.08 4.15 11.45
C ASN A 72 10.56 4.14 10.99
N TYR A 73 10.78 4.30 9.68
CA TYR A 73 12.10 4.29 9.04
C TYR A 73 13.13 5.24 9.67
N ARG A 74 12.67 6.32 10.31
CA ARG A 74 13.54 7.29 10.99
C ARG A 74 14.33 6.67 12.16
N PHE A 75 13.83 5.60 12.76
CA PHE A 75 14.45 4.97 13.92
C PHE A 75 15.20 3.68 13.58
N LEU A 76 15.21 3.29 12.30
CA LEU A 76 15.98 2.14 11.84
C LEU A 76 17.42 2.55 11.57
N THR A 77 18.36 1.68 11.92
CA THR A 77 19.75 1.81 11.47
C THR A 77 19.83 1.59 9.96
N ASP A 78 20.93 2.00 9.33
CA ASP A 78 21.08 1.80 7.88
C ASP A 78 21.11 0.30 7.50
N GLU A 79 21.72 -0.55 8.33
CA GLU A 79 21.69 -2.01 8.16
C GLU A 79 20.25 -2.59 8.24
N GLU A 80 19.43 -2.07 9.15
CA GLU A 80 18.03 -2.48 9.29
C GLU A 80 17.18 -2.00 8.10
N LYS A 81 17.43 -0.80 7.59
CA LYS A 81 16.78 -0.28 6.37
C LYS A 81 17.12 -1.17 5.18
N ASP A 82 18.38 -1.54 5.01
CA ASP A 82 18.83 -2.41 3.92
C ASP A 82 18.19 -3.80 4.01
N THR A 83 18.14 -4.38 5.22
CA THR A 83 17.49 -5.67 5.46
C THR A 83 16.00 -5.61 5.12
N ARG A 84 15.31 -4.55 5.53
CA ARG A 84 13.89 -4.35 5.24
C ARG A 84 13.63 -4.10 3.75
N LEU A 85 14.48 -3.34 3.09
CA LEU A 85 14.42 -3.13 1.63
C LEU A 85 14.60 -4.45 0.90
N HIS A 86 15.56 -5.28 1.32
CA HIS A 86 15.77 -6.60 0.77
C HIS A 86 14.52 -7.49 0.93
N HIS A 87 13.92 -7.51 2.12
CA HIS A 87 12.68 -8.25 2.35
C HIS A 87 11.52 -7.73 1.50
N LEU A 88 11.38 -6.41 1.34
CA LEU A 88 10.37 -5.81 0.47
C LEU A 88 10.56 -6.23 -0.99
N HIS A 89 11.80 -6.22 -1.49
CA HIS A 89 12.11 -6.73 -2.84
C HIS A 89 11.77 -8.21 -2.99
N GLN A 90 12.05 -9.04 -1.98
CA GLN A 90 11.64 -10.45 -1.99
C GLN A 90 10.12 -10.61 -2.04
N GLN A 91 9.37 -9.82 -1.25
CA GLN A 91 7.91 -9.85 -1.25
C GLN A 91 7.33 -9.42 -2.59
N VAL A 92 7.85 -8.35 -3.19
CA VAL A 92 7.45 -7.89 -4.54
C VAL A 92 7.71 -8.99 -5.57
N ARG A 93 8.88 -9.64 -5.53
CA ARG A 93 9.17 -10.76 -6.44
C ARG A 93 8.23 -11.95 -6.22
N ALA A 94 7.96 -12.30 -4.96
CA ALA A 94 7.10 -13.43 -4.62
C ALA A 94 5.64 -13.18 -5.04
N THR A 95 5.14 -11.97 -4.82
CA THR A 95 3.78 -11.56 -5.24
C THR A 95 3.65 -11.50 -6.76
N ASN A 96 4.64 -10.95 -7.48
CA ASN A 96 4.66 -10.97 -8.94
C ASN A 96 4.66 -12.39 -9.50
N ARG A 97 5.47 -13.31 -8.96
CA ARG A 97 5.44 -14.72 -9.37
C ARG A 97 4.08 -15.38 -9.16
N LYS A 98 3.38 -15.03 -8.07
CA LYS A 98 2.01 -15.52 -7.82
C LYS A 98 1.03 -14.96 -8.83
N LEU A 99 1.13 -13.66 -9.15
CA LEU A 99 0.33 -13.03 -10.20
C LEU A 99 0.56 -13.72 -11.54
N ASP A 100 1.82 -13.88 -11.97
CA ASP A 100 2.15 -14.56 -13.23
C ASP A 100 1.58 -15.99 -13.29
N GLY A 101 1.68 -16.73 -12.18
CA GLY A 101 1.13 -18.08 -12.07
C GLY A 101 -0.39 -18.11 -12.17
N LEU A 102 -1.09 -17.13 -11.58
CA LEU A 102 -2.54 -17.01 -11.68
C LEU A 102 -2.98 -16.57 -13.08
N THR A 103 -2.28 -15.63 -13.70
CA THR A 103 -2.54 -15.18 -15.07
C THR A 103 -2.44 -16.35 -16.05
N LYS A 104 -1.38 -17.15 -15.97
CA LYS A 104 -1.23 -18.35 -16.81
C LYS A 104 -2.36 -19.35 -16.62
N LYS A 105 -2.79 -19.59 -15.38
CA LYS A 105 -3.94 -20.46 -15.10
C LYS A 105 -5.24 -19.91 -15.69
N LEU A 106 -5.46 -18.60 -15.62
CA LEU A 106 -6.62 -17.96 -16.24
C LEU A 106 -6.60 -18.09 -17.76
N GLU A 107 -5.45 -17.90 -18.40
CA GLU A 107 -5.28 -18.11 -19.84
C GLU A 107 -5.55 -19.56 -20.25
N GLU A 108 -5.05 -20.52 -19.47
CA GLU A 108 -5.31 -21.95 -19.69
C GLU A 108 -6.80 -22.28 -19.56
N ILE A 109 -7.46 -21.80 -18.51
CA ILE A 109 -8.91 -21.95 -18.32
C ILE A 109 -9.67 -21.29 -19.48
N ALA A 110 -9.29 -20.09 -19.90
CA ALA A 110 -9.91 -19.41 -21.03
C ALA A 110 -9.68 -20.15 -22.35
N LYS A 111 -8.54 -20.82 -22.53
CA LYS A 111 -8.27 -21.64 -23.71
C LYS A 111 -9.11 -22.91 -23.74
N ILE A 112 -9.26 -23.58 -22.59
CA ILE A 112 -9.99 -24.86 -22.47
C ILE A 112 -11.50 -24.64 -22.46
N GLN A 113 -11.99 -23.73 -21.63
CA GLN A 113 -13.41 -23.51 -21.37
C GLN A 113 -14.00 -22.32 -22.12
N GLY A 114 -13.16 -21.40 -22.59
CA GLY A 114 -13.60 -20.20 -23.27
C GLY A 114 -14.18 -20.53 -24.65
N SER A 115 -15.42 -20.07 -24.85
CA SER A 115 -16.16 -20.27 -26.09
C SER A 115 -15.98 -19.07 -27.01
N LYS A 116 -15.80 -19.36 -28.32
CA LYS A 116 -15.88 -18.33 -29.35
C LYS A 116 -17.36 -18.14 -29.68
N LEU A 117 -17.82 -16.90 -29.56
CA LEU A 117 -19.16 -16.52 -29.96
C LEU A 117 -19.14 -16.07 -31.43
N ASP A 118 -20.27 -16.19 -32.11
CA ASP A 118 -20.46 -15.54 -33.41
C ASP A 118 -20.46 -14.01 -33.25
N LYS A 119 -20.27 -13.28 -34.35
CA LYS A 119 -20.13 -11.83 -34.30
C LYS A 119 -21.35 -11.11 -33.72
N ASN A 120 -22.56 -11.61 -33.99
CA ASN A 120 -23.77 -10.96 -33.51
C ASN A 120 -23.91 -11.15 -32.01
N MET A 121 -23.66 -12.38 -31.53
CA MET A 121 -23.69 -12.67 -30.11
C MET A 121 -22.54 -11.97 -29.36
N ASP A 122 -21.34 -11.85 -29.94
CA ASP A 122 -20.23 -11.10 -29.35
C ASP A 122 -20.60 -9.62 -29.12
N GLU A 123 -21.20 -8.97 -30.12
CA GLU A 123 -21.63 -7.58 -30.01
C GLU A 123 -22.76 -7.41 -28.99
N ASP A 124 -23.75 -8.31 -28.98
CA ASP A 124 -24.82 -8.33 -27.98
C ASP A 124 -24.26 -8.40 -26.56
N MET A 125 -23.25 -9.25 -26.34
CA MET A 125 -22.62 -9.40 -25.03
C MET A 125 -21.84 -8.15 -24.61
N ARG A 126 -21.11 -7.53 -25.55
CA ARG A 126 -20.44 -6.23 -25.32
C ARG A 126 -21.43 -5.12 -24.99
N ASN A 127 -22.60 -5.12 -25.62
CA ASN A 127 -23.66 -4.13 -25.35
C ASN A 127 -24.22 -4.31 -23.95
N ILE A 128 -24.60 -5.53 -23.58
CA ILE A 128 -25.07 -5.85 -22.22
C ILE A 128 -24.02 -5.43 -21.19
N MET A 129 -22.74 -5.70 -21.44
CA MET A 129 -21.67 -5.34 -20.52
C MET A 129 -21.51 -3.82 -20.34
N ARG A 130 -21.63 -3.05 -21.43
CA ARG A 130 -21.56 -1.57 -21.38
C ARG A 130 -22.75 -0.96 -20.67
N GLU A 131 -23.96 -1.41 -21.02
CA GLU A 131 -25.22 -0.89 -20.45
C GLU A 131 -25.32 -1.15 -18.94
N ASN A 132 -24.81 -2.29 -18.49
CA ASN A 132 -24.89 -2.70 -17.09
C ASN A 132 -23.67 -2.31 -16.25
N ALA A 133 -22.67 -1.64 -16.83
CA ALA A 133 -21.44 -1.29 -16.12
C ALA A 133 -21.70 -0.44 -14.86
N GLN A 134 -22.62 0.53 -14.96
CA GLN A 134 -22.99 1.38 -13.83
C GLN A 134 -23.73 0.58 -12.74
N VAL A 135 -24.71 -0.24 -13.14
CA VAL A 135 -25.47 -1.09 -12.21
C VAL A 135 -24.55 -2.02 -11.42
N ILE A 136 -23.55 -2.60 -12.08
CA ILE A 136 -22.55 -3.45 -11.44
C ILE A 136 -21.65 -2.65 -10.48
N SER A 137 -21.23 -1.44 -10.87
CA SER A 137 -20.45 -0.56 -10.00
C SER A 137 -21.22 -0.16 -8.72
N ASP A 138 -22.52 0.04 -8.82
CA ASP A 138 -23.38 0.45 -7.71
C ASP A 138 -23.78 -0.73 -6.82
N THR A 139 -23.99 -1.91 -7.42
CA THR A 139 -24.41 -3.13 -6.69
C THR A 139 -23.25 -3.82 -5.99
N HIS A 140 -22.04 -3.77 -6.57
CA HIS A 140 -20.88 -4.48 -6.07
C HIS A 140 -19.80 -3.52 -5.54
N PRO A 141 -19.34 -3.68 -4.28
CA PRO A 141 -18.37 -2.78 -3.70
C PRO A 141 -17.02 -2.86 -4.43
N ALA A 142 -16.28 -1.74 -4.41
CA ALA A 142 -14.93 -1.67 -4.94
C ALA A 142 -14.03 -2.75 -4.32
N GLY A 143 -13.27 -3.46 -5.15
CA GLY A 143 -12.40 -4.56 -4.73
C GLY A 143 -13.09 -5.91 -4.53
N SER A 144 -14.43 -6.00 -4.66
CA SER A 144 -15.10 -7.30 -4.71
C SER A 144 -14.73 -8.09 -5.95
N PHE A 145 -14.66 -9.42 -5.83
CA PHE A 145 -14.36 -10.30 -6.96
C PHE A 145 -15.31 -10.07 -8.15
N ALA A 146 -16.61 -9.92 -7.89
CA ALA A 146 -17.62 -9.72 -8.92
C ALA A 146 -17.34 -8.46 -9.76
N ARG A 147 -17.06 -7.33 -9.09
CA ARG A 147 -16.73 -6.07 -9.75
C ARG A 147 -15.41 -6.16 -10.53
N VAL A 148 -14.36 -6.70 -9.91
CA VAL A 148 -13.06 -6.86 -10.57
C VAL A 148 -13.17 -7.78 -11.78
N PHE A 149 -13.90 -8.89 -11.68
CA PHE A 149 -14.13 -9.81 -12.78
C PHE A 149 -14.84 -9.12 -13.95
N TRP A 150 -15.90 -8.34 -13.65
CA TRP A 150 -16.63 -7.58 -14.66
C TRP A 150 -15.76 -6.53 -15.35
N GLU A 151 -15.04 -5.71 -14.59
CA GLU A 151 -14.15 -4.66 -15.11
C GLU A 151 -13.05 -5.26 -16.01
N GLN A 152 -12.45 -6.38 -15.60
CA GLN A 152 -11.43 -7.07 -16.40
C GLN A 152 -12.00 -7.60 -17.73
N GLN A 153 -13.20 -8.19 -17.72
CA GLN A 153 -13.86 -8.66 -18.94
C GLN A 153 -14.25 -7.50 -19.86
N LEU A 154 -14.72 -6.38 -19.29
CA LEU A 154 -15.05 -5.18 -20.06
C LEU A 154 -13.78 -4.59 -20.70
N GLN A 155 -12.69 -4.50 -19.93
CA GLN A 155 -11.39 -4.05 -20.43
C GLN A 155 -10.87 -4.98 -21.54
N ALA A 156 -10.94 -6.30 -21.35
CA ALA A 156 -10.56 -7.27 -22.37
C ALA A 156 -11.40 -7.13 -23.64
N SER A 157 -12.71 -6.90 -23.50
CA SER A 157 -13.60 -6.65 -24.64
C SER A 157 -13.28 -5.36 -25.39
N SER A 158 -12.78 -4.33 -24.70
CA SER A 158 -12.43 -3.05 -25.31
C SER A 158 -11.15 -3.09 -26.16
N GLN A 159 -10.36 -4.17 -26.08
CA GLN A 159 -9.16 -4.32 -26.89
C GLN A 159 -9.51 -4.62 -28.35
N CYS A 160 -8.87 -3.92 -29.29
CA CYS A 160 -9.22 -3.92 -30.73
C CYS A 160 -9.14 -5.29 -31.43
N ASP A 161 -8.46 -6.30 -30.87
CA ASP A 161 -8.37 -7.60 -31.52
C ASP A 161 -9.58 -8.50 -31.17
N ALA A 162 -10.72 -8.16 -31.78
CA ALA A 162 -11.97 -8.90 -31.64
C ALA A 162 -11.88 -10.38 -32.09
N ARG A 163 -10.81 -10.79 -32.79
CA ARG A 163 -10.65 -12.18 -33.26
C ARG A 163 -10.19 -13.13 -32.15
N GLN A 164 -9.78 -12.61 -30.99
CA GLN A 164 -9.11 -13.37 -29.95
C GLN A 164 -9.89 -13.48 -28.64
N MET A 165 -10.93 -12.68 -28.42
CA MET A 165 -11.68 -12.73 -27.16
C MET A 165 -12.43 -14.06 -27.05
N ARG A 166 -12.10 -14.81 -25.99
CA ARG A 166 -12.81 -16.04 -25.61
C ARG A 166 -13.66 -15.74 -24.39
N TRP A 167 -14.96 -15.90 -24.55
CA TRP A 167 -15.90 -15.66 -23.47
C TRP A 167 -15.88 -16.83 -22.50
N LEU A 168 -15.62 -16.54 -21.22
CA LEU A 168 -15.76 -17.52 -20.17
C LEU A 168 -17.25 -17.86 -19.98
N PRO A 169 -17.63 -19.14 -19.83
CA PRO A 169 -19.04 -19.52 -19.63
C PRO A 169 -19.73 -18.81 -18.47
N ALA A 170 -18.97 -18.47 -17.41
CA ALA A 170 -19.48 -17.70 -16.28
C ALA A 170 -19.90 -16.29 -16.70
N MET A 171 -19.11 -15.62 -17.54
CA MET A 171 -19.45 -14.30 -18.07
C MET A 171 -20.68 -14.40 -18.98
N ILE A 172 -20.77 -15.45 -19.78
CA ILE A 172 -21.92 -15.67 -20.65
C ILE A 172 -23.21 -15.78 -19.83
N LYS A 173 -23.21 -16.66 -18.82
CA LYS A 173 -24.34 -16.83 -17.91
C LYS A 173 -24.70 -15.54 -17.18
N TRP A 174 -23.71 -14.75 -16.79
CA TRP A 174 -23.94 -13.50 -16.09
C TRP A 174 -24.60 -12.44 -17.01
N CYS A 175 -24.10 -12.25 -18.23
CA CYS A 175 -24.75 -11.35 -19.19
C CYS A 175 -26.19 -11.76 -19.49
N LEU A 176 -26.44 -13.07 -19.69
CA LEU A 176 -27.80 -13.59 -19.90
C LEU A 176 -28.70 -13.31 -18.68
N TYR A 177 -28.19 -13.54 -17.48
CA TYR A 177 -28.93 -13.23 -16.25
C TYR A 177 -29.30 -11.74 -16.17
N LEU A 178 -28.39 -10.83 -16.49
CA LEU A 178 -28.66 -9.39 -16.48
C LEU A 178 -29.71 -9.00 -17.52
N ARG A 179 -29.61 -9.57 -18.74
CA ARG A 179 -30.59 -9.35 -19.81
C ARG A 179 -32.00 -9.81 -19.41
N HIS A 180 -32.11 -10.91 -18.66
CA HIS A 180 -33.40 -11.46 -18.23
C HIS A 180 -33.94 -10.92 -16.90
N ARG A 181 -33.10 -10.29 -16.08
CA ARG A 181 -33.51 -9.70 -14.78
C ARG A 181 -33.99 -8.25 -14.92
N LEU A 182 -33.66 -7.57 -16.01
CA LEU A 182 -34.02 -6.17 -16.27
C LEU A 182 -35.17 -6.00 -17.27
N VAL A 183 -35.83 -7.10 -17.66
CA VAL A 183 -37.16 -7.12 -18.31
C VAL A 183 -38.18 -7.54 -17.25
#